data_AF-A0A7K2MPE2-F1
#
_entry.id   AF-A0A7K2MPE2-F1
#
_cell.length_a   1.000
_cell.length_b   1.000
_cell.length_c   1.000
_cell.angle_alpha   90.00
_cell.angle_beta   90.00
_cell.angle_gamma   90.00
#
_symmetry.space_group_name_H-M   'P 1'
#
loop_
_entity.id
_entity.type
_entity.pdbx_description
1 polymer ?
#
loop_
_entity_poly.entity_id
_entity_poly.type
_entity_poly.pdbx_seq_one_letter_code
_entity_poly.pdbx_strand_id
1 'polypeptide(L)'
;ATADALGIGARTLHRRSLAAFGYGPKTLARVRRLQRALALARDGTPLAETAARTGYADQAHLARDVRELAGVTPGELLRGQGGRPAERN
;
A
#
# COMPACT_ATOMS: atom_id res chain seq x y z
N ALA A 1 16.22 -1.39 11.73
CA ALA A 1 14.87 -1.48 12.31
C ALA A 1 14.21 -2.84 12.05
N THR A 2 13.65 -3.14 10.86
CA THR A 2 12.92 -4.41 10.65
C THR A 2 13.81 -5.66 10.62
N ALA A 3 14.99 -5.58 10.00
CA ALA A 3 15.92 -6.72 9.96
C ALA A 3 16.43 -7.06 11.37
N ASP A 4 16.83 -6.02 12.12
CA ASP A 4 17.29 -6.14 13.51
C ASP A 4 16.19 -6.69 14.43
N ALA A 5 14.94 -6.22 14.28
CA ALA A 5 13.80 -6.72 15.05
C ALA A 5 13.49 -8.21 14.78
N LEU A 6 13.93 -8.75 13.63
CA LEU A 6 13.79 -10.16 13.28
C LEU A 6 15.08 -10.96 13.57
N GLY A 7 16.11 -10.34 14.15
CA GLY A 7 17.40 -10.98 14.41
C GLY A 7 18.14 -11.43 13.15
N ILE A 8 17.87 -10.83 11.99
CA ILE A 8 18.48 -11.20 10.71
C ILE A 8 19.17 -10.00 10.04
N GLY A 9 20.22 -10.27 9.28
CA GLY A 9 20.87 -9.24 8.47
C GLY A 9 20.00 -8.74 7.31
N ALA A 10 20.20 -7.48 6.91
CA ALA A 10 19.45 -6.83 5.83
C ALA A 10 19.47 -7.61 4.50
N ARG A 11 20.61 -8.24 4.15
CA ARG A 11 20.75 -9.10 2.96
C ARG A 11 19.84 -10.33 3.02
N THR A 12 19.73 -10.95 4.19
CA THR A 12 18.84 -12.11 4.41
C THR A 12 17.38 -11.69 4.35
N LEU A 13 17.01 -10.57 4.96
CA LEU A 13 15.66 -10.01 4.83
C LEU A 13 15.32 -9.75 3.37
N HIS A 14 16.22 -9.10 2.62
CA HIS A 14 16.03 -8.82 1.20
C HIS A 14 15.81 -10.08 0.37
N ARG A 15 16.68 -11.09 0.52
CA ARG A 15 16.56 -12.37 -0.18
C ARG A 15 15.25 -13.08 0.13
N ARG A 16 14.84 -13.10 1.41
CA ARG A 16 13.56 -13.69 1.83
C ARG A 16 12.37 -12.94 1.24
N SER A 17 12.41 -11.61 1.21
CA SER A 17 11.34 -10.81 0.60
C SER A 17 11.22 -11.08 -0.90
N LEU A 18 12.34 -11.13 -1.63
CA LEU A 18 12.34 -11.46 -3.06
C LEU A 18 11.75 -12.86 -3.30
N ALA A 19 12.19 -13.85 -2.52
CA ALA A 19 11.70 -15.22 -2.66
C ALA A 19 10.20 -15.36 -2.37
N ALA A 20 9.68 -14.61 -1.39
CA ALA A 20 8.28 -14.72 -0.96
C ALA A 20 7.31 -13.84 -1.76
N PHE A 21 7.75 -12.65 -2.22
CA PHE A 21 6.87 -11.62 -2.77
C PHE A 21 7.29 -11.12 -4.16
N GLY A 22 8.47 -11.50 -4.65
CA GLY A 22 9.04 -10.99 -5.89
C GLY A 22 9.65 -9.58 -5.79
N TYR A 23 9.61 -8.94 -4.62
CA TYR A 23 10.17 -7.60 -4.38
C TYR A 23 10.80 -7.46 -2.99
N GLY A 24 11.68 -6.47 -2.85
CA GLY A 24 12.41 -6.21 -1.61
C GLY A 24 11.56 -5.65 -0.46
N PRO A 25 12.10 -5.65 0.78
CA PRO A 25 11.36 -5.25 2.00
C PRO A 25 10.88 -3.79 1.96
N LYS A 26 11.57 -2.90 1.24
CA LYS A 26 11.12 -1.50 1.06
C LYS A 26 9.82 -1.43 0.27
N THR A 27 9.73 -2.17 -0.84
CA THR A 27 8.50 -2.25 -1.64
C THR A 27 7.37 -2.91 -0.84
N LEU A 28 7.70 -3.96 -0.08
CA LEU A 28 6.72 -4.59 0.82
C LEU A 28 6.16 -3.58 1.83
N ALA A 29 7.01 -2.76 2.45
CA ALA A 29 6.56 -1.73 3.39
C ALA A 29 5.63 -0.70 2.72
N ARG A 30 5.93 -0.29 1.48
CA ARG A 30 5.06 0.60 0.68
C ARG A 30 3.71 -0.04 0.39
N VAL A 31 3.69 -1.29 -0.08
CA VAL A 31 2.45 -2.04 -0.34
C VAL A 31 1.60 -2.15 0.93
N ARG A 32 2.20 -2.48 2.08
CA ARG A 32 1.49 -2.59 3.37
C ARG A 32 1.00 -1.23 3.87
N ARG A 33 1.72 -0.14 3.60
CA ARG A 33 1.24 1.23 3.87
C ARG A 33 0.01 1.53 3.01
N LEU A 34 0.10 1.31 1.70
CA LEU A 34 -0.99 1.56 0.77
C LEU A 34 -2.24 0.74 1.12
N GLN A 35 -2.10 -0.55 1.47
CA GLN A 35 -3.23 -1.38 1.90
C GLN A 35 -3.97 -0.79 3.10
N ARG A 36 -3.26 -0.30 4.11
CA ARG A 36 -3.86 0.38 5.27
C ARG A 36 -4.54 1.69 4.88
N ALA A 37 -3.93 2.48 3.99
CA ALA A 37 -4.51 3.73 3.50
C ALA A 37 -5.81 3.49 2.75
N LEU A 38 -5.85 2.48 1.88
CA LEU A 38 -7.05 2.12 1.14
C LEU A 38 -8.16 1.58 2.04
N ALA A 39 -7.84 0.92 3.16
CA ALA A 39 -8.86 0.52 4.13
C ALA A 39 -9.57 1.75 4.72
N LEU A 40 -8.80 2.70 5.28
CA LEU A 40 -9.36 3.94 5.86
C LEU A 40 -10.14 4.78 4.84
N ALA A 41 -9.61 4.92 3.62
CA ALA A 41 -10.26 5.70 2.58
C ALA A 41 -11.57 5.04 2.09
N ARG A 42 -11.66 3.71 2.07
CA ARG A 42 -12.91 2.98 1.77
C ARG A 42 -13.95 3.17 2.85
N ASP A 43 -13.54 3.28 4.11
CA ASP A 43 -14.43 3.58 5.24
C ASP A 43 -14.86 5.07 5.28
N GLY A 44 -14.52 5.85 4.25
CA GLY A 44 -14.95 7.25 4.09
C GLY A 44 -13.99 8.28 4.67
N THR A 45 -12.81 7.87 5.18
CA THR A 45 -11.82 8.82 5.69
C THR A 45 -11.28 9.71 4.56
N PRO A 46 -11.26 11.05 4.68
CA PRO A 46 -10.69 11.94 3.67
C PRO A 46 -9.24 11.58 3.35
N LEU A 47 -8.81 11.76 2.09
CA LEU A 47 -7.48 11.33 1.63
C LEU A 47 -6.33 12.04 2.36
N ALA A 48 -6.50 13.31 2.72
CA ALA A 48 -5.51 14.06 3.50
C ALA A 48 -5.34 13.47 4.91
N GLU A 49 -6.44 13.13 5.58
CA GLU A 49 -6.40 12.50 6.89
C GLU A 49 -5.86 11.06 6.81
N THR A 50 -6.27 10.30 5.79
CA THR A 50 -5.75 8.96 5.49
C THR A 50 -4.23 8.99 5.32
N ALA A 51 -3.70 9.98 4.59
CA ALA A 51 -2.27 10.15 4.40
C ALA A 51 -1.53 10.33 5.74
N ALA A 52 -2.00 11.25 6.58
CA ALA A 52 -1.43 11.51 7.89
C ALA A 52 -1.47 10.27 8.81
N ARG A 53 -2.60 9.54 8.82
CA ARG A 53 -2.80 8.37 9.70
C ARG A 53 -1.99 7.13 9.28
N THR A 54 -1.54 7.06 8.03
CA THR A 54 -0.83 5.89 7.49
C THR A 54 0.65 6.13 7.23
N GLY A 55 1.17 7.32 7.58
CA GLY A 55 2.58 7.66 7.46
C GLY A 55 2.99 8.05 6.04
N TYR A 56 2.08 8.66 5.29
CA TYR A 56 2.43 9.53 4.18
C TYR A 56 2.65 10.96 4.69
N ALA A 57 3.48 11.72 3.98
CA ALA A 57 3.79 13.10 4.35
C ALA A 57 2.57 14.02 4.13
N ASP A 58 1.83 13.77 3.06
CA ASP A 58 0.64 14.50 2.65
C ASP A 58 -0.18 13.64 1.65
N GLN A 59 -1.33 14.18 1.20
CA GLN A 59 -2.16 13.54 0.19
C GLN A 59 -1.45 13.35 -1.17
N ALA A 60 -0.54 14.24 -1.55
CA ALA A 60 0.17 14.16 -2.83
C ALA A 60 1.19 13.01 -2.85
N HIS A 61 1.85 12.75 -1.71
CA HIS A 61 2.70 11.57 -1.49
C HIS A 61 1.87 10.29 -1.58
N LEU A 62 0.70 10.23 -0.92
CA LEU A 62 -0.22 9.10 -1.06
C LEU A 62 -0.62 8.88 -2.53
N ALA A 63 -1.00 9.95 -3.24
CA ALA A 63 -1.42 9.86 -4.64
C ALA A 63 -0.31 9.38 -5.59
N ARG A 64 0.94 9.80 -5.37
CA ARG A 64 2.10 9.25 -6.10
C ARG A 64 2.28 7.76 -5.84
N ASP A 65 2.22 7.35 -4.57
CA ASP A 65 2.42 5.95 -4.21
C ASP A 65 1.32 5.05 -4.80
N VAL A 66 0.06 5.52 -4.83
CA VAL A 66 -1.04 4.84 -5.52
C VAL A 66 -0.75 4.71 -7.02
N ARG A 67 -0.32 5.78 -7.70
CA ARG A 67 0.01 5.73 -9.12
C ARG A 67 1.17 4.77 -9.42
N GLU A 68 2.23 4.82 -8.62
CA GLU A 68 3.41 3.98 -8.80
C GLU A 68 3.12 2.49 -8.55
N LEU A 69 2.21 2.16 -7.62
CA LEU A 69 1.92 0.77 -7.24
C LEU A 69 0.71 0.17 -7.94
N ALA A 70 -0.29 0.98 -8.31
CA ALA A 70 -1.56 0.52 -8.87
C ALA A 70 -1.85 1.05 -10.29
N GLY A 71 -1.03 1.97 -10.81
CA GLY A 71 -1.17 2.52 -12.17
C GLY A 71 -2.34 3.50 -12.36
N VAL A 72 -3.11 3.77 -11.31
CA VAL A 72 -4.32 4.61 -11.34
C VAL A 72 -4.28 5.68 -10.25
N THR A 73 -5.24 6.59 -10.24
CA THR A 73 -5.41 7.57 -9.15
C THR A 73 -6.14 6.96 -7.93
N PRO A 74 -6.03 7.57 -6.74
CA PRO A 74 -6.78 7.12 -5.57
C PRO A 74 -8.29 7.09 -5.82
N GLY A 75 -8.84 8.09 -6.52
CA GLY A 75 -10.27 8.16 -6.82
C GLY A 75 -10.75 7.04 -7.73
N GLU A 76 -9.99 6.71 -8.78
CA GLU A 76 -10.30 5.58 -9.67
C GLU A 76 -10.22 4.24 -8.93
N LEU A 77 -9.19 4.06 -8.10
CA LEU A 77 -9.01 2.83 -7.33
C LEU A 77 -10.13 2.60 -6.31
N LEU A 78 -10.63 3.67 -5.70
CA LEU A 78 -11.74 3.61 -4.74
C LEU A 78 -13.09 3.39 -5.45
N ARG A 79 -13.31 3.98 -6.63
CA ARG A 79 -14.52 3.77 -7.44
C ARG A 79 -14.58 2.38 -8.07
N GLY A 80 -13.46 1.86 -8.56
CA GLY A 80 -13.38 0.55 -9.24
C GLY A 80 -13.66 -0.66 -8.35
N GLN A 81 -13.78 -0.48 -7.03
CA GLN A 81 -14.18 -1.53 -6.08
C GLN A 81 -15.60 -1.35 -5.54
N GLY A 82 -16.28 -0.23 -5.86
CA GLY A 82 -17.68 0.04 -5.51
C GLY A 82 -18.70 -0.61 -6.45
N GLY A 83 -18.27 -1.51 -7.33
CA GLY A 83 -19.13 -2.21 -8.27
C GLY A 83 -18.44 -3.44 -8.86
N ARG A 84 -18.41 -4.55 -8.12
CA ARG A 84 -18.53 -5.85 -8.78
C ARG A 84 -20.03 -6.04 -9.06
N PRO A 85 -20.51 -5.92 -10.31
CA PRO A 85 -21.85 -6.42 -10.62
C PRO A 85 -21.89 -7.90 -10.23
N ALA A 86 -22.95 -8.29 -9.53
CA ALA A 86 -23.25 -9.68 -9.26
C ALA A 86 -23.11 -10.49 -10.55
N GLU A 87 -22.46 -11.63 -10.40
CA GLU A 87 -22.27 -12.68 -11.39
C GLU A 87 -23.52 -12.77 -12.30
N ARG A 88 -23.35 -12.41 -13.57
CA ARG A 88 -24.31 -12.80 -14.61
C ARG A 88 -23.92 -14.20 -15.05
N ASN A 89 -24.77 -15.14 -14.61
CA ASN A 89 -25.15 -16.42 -15.21
C ASN A 89 -24.50 -16.76 -16.56
#